data_AF-A0A919NCE0-F1
#
_entry.id   AF-A0A919NCE0-F1
#
_cell.length_a   1.000
_cell.length_b   1.000
_cell.length_c   1.000
_cell.angle_alpha   90.00
_cell.angle_beta   90.00
_cell.angle_gamma   90.00
#
_symmetry.space_group_name_H-M   'P 1'
#
loop_
_entity.id
_entity.type
_entity.pdbx_description
1 polymer ?
#
loop_
_entity_poly.entity_id
_entity_poly.type
_entity_poly.pdbx_seq_one_letter_code
_entity_poly.pdbx_strand_id
1 'polypeptide(L)'
;MEMADVLRQRRAELGMSQTDLAAAAGVDKRQIRRYEAGEQQPVLSVAVAIANALKISVGELAGIPSHKVNLSGDWWASWQTFKDSEEVITAQEVQLRQQGDLINLQTATRGIEVEDGGYHWRGELRVWDNEILMGWYVADDGSVRSKGTFYFVLHPHGQRLEGRWVGLSHDGKIVTGYGGMARTEEEARDTIASLRGQETSA
;
A
#
# COMPACT_ATOMS: atom_id res chain seq x y z
N MET A 1 -9.85 -21.80 3.20
CA MET A 1 -8.75 -22.78 3.39
C MET A 1 -8.51 -22.90 4.87
N GLU A 2 -8.27 -24.10 5.38
CA GLU A 2 -7.92 -24.29 6.78
C GLU A 2 -6.43 -24.00 7.01
N MET A 3 -6.03 -23.69 8.25
CA MET A 3 -4.64 -23.39 8.59
C MET A 3 -3.66 -24.49 8.14
N ALA A 4 -4.07 -25.76 8.24
CA ALA A 4 -3.28 -26.91 7.81
C ALA A 4 -2.96 -26.88 6.31
N ASP A 5 -3.90 -26.41 5.48
CA ASP A 5 -3.72 -26.29 4.03
C ASP A 5 -2.74 -25.15 3.71
N VAL A 6 -2.94 -23.98 4.35
CA VAL A 6 -2.05 -22.81 4.16
C VAL A 6 -0.62 -23.14 4.56
N LEU A 7 -0.44 -23.77 5.73
CA LEU A 7 0.87 -24.14 6.26
C LEU A 7 1.60 -25.09 5.31
N ARG A 8 0.90 -26.13 4.80
CA ARG A 8 1.48 -27.10 3.87
C ARG A 8 1.81 -26.47 2.53
N GLN A 9 0.88 -25.69 1.97
CA GLN A 9 1.06 -25.02 0.68
C GLN A 9 2.23 -24.04 0.73
N ARG A 10 2.23 -23.12 1.71
CA ARG A 10 3.25 -22.08 1.80
C ARG A 10 4.64 -22.64 2.08
N ARG A 11 4.73 -23.70 2.90
CA ARG A 11 6.01 -24.41 3.11
C ARG A 11 6.55 -24.98 1.80
N ALA A 12 5.68 -25.58 0.98
CA ALA A 12 6.07 -26.15 -0.30
C ALA A 12 6.51 -25.08 -1.31
N GLU A 13 5.82 -23.93 -1.38
CA GLU A 13 6.19 -22.78 -2.22
C GLU A 13 7.59 -22.23 -1.88
N LEU A 14 7.97 -22.25 -0.61
CA LEU A 14 9.29 -21.83 -0.15
C LEU A 14 10.38 -22.91 -0.29
N GLY A 15 10.04 -24.09 -0.82
CA GLY A 15 10.97 -25.21 -0.96
C GLY A 15 11.44 -25.80 0.38
N MET A 16 10.74 -25.55 1.47
CA MET A 16 11.13 -26.00 2.80
C MET A 16 10.63 -27.43 3.08
N SER A 17 11.46 -28.27 3.71
CA SER A 17 11.00 -29.51 4.32
C SER A 17 10.29 -29.24 5.66
N GLN A 18 9.53 -30.22 6.18
CA GLN A 18 8.95 -30.10 7.53
C GLN A 18 10.05 -29.90 8.60
N THR A 19 11.25 -30.44 8.38
CA THR A 19 12.39 -30.27 9.28
C THR A 19 12.91 -28.83 9.25
N ASP A 20 12.96 -28.21 8.07
CA ASP A 20 13.44 -26.83 7.91
C ASP A 20 12.48 -25.84 8.55
N LEU A 21 11.17 -26.04 8.35
CA LEU A 21 10.15 -25.21 8.99
C LEU A 21 10.18 -25.36 10.52
N ALA A 22 10.35 -26.59 11.01
CA ALA A 22 10.49 -26.85 12.45
C ALA A 22 11.69 -26.11 13.05
N ALA A 23 12.85 -26.19 12.38
CA ALA A 23 14.05 -25.47 12.81
C ALA A 23 13.85 -23.95 12.78
N ALA A 24 13.25 -23.40 11.72
CA ALA A 24 13.00 -21.97 11.59
C ALA A 24 11.99 -21.43 12.61
N ALA A 25 10.98 -22.23 12.97
CA ALA A 25 9.96 -21.87 13.95
C ALA A 25 10.34 -22.24 15.40
N GLY A 26 11.47 -22.90 15.62
CA GLY A 26 11.93 -23.31 16.95
C GLY A 26 11.06 -24.40 17.60
N VAL A 27 10.52 -25.33 16.82
CA VAL A 27 9.64 -26.42 17.29
C VAL A 27 10.12 -27.80 16.82
N ASP A 28 9.55 -28.87 17.38
CA ASP A 28 9.85 -30.23 16.93
C ASP A 28 9.15 -30.56 15.60
N LYS A 29 9.83 -31.31 14.70
CA LYS A 29 9.28 -31.75 13.41
C LYS A 29 7.94 -32.49 13.55
N ARG A 30 7.75 -33.27 14.62
CA ARG A 30 6.50 -33.98 14.91
C ARG A 30 5.34 -33.00 15.13
N GLN A 31 5.59 -31.82 15.68
CA GLN A 31 4.58 -30.79 15.84
C GLN A 31 4.15 -30.24 14.48
N ILE A 32 5.10 -29.88 13.60
CA ILE A 32 4.79 -29.45 12.23
C ILE A 32 3.96 -30.50 11.48
N ARG A 33 4.33 -31.78 11.58
CA ARG A 33 3.56 -32.88 10.97
C ARG A 33 2.10 -32.92 11.47
N ARG A 34 1.87 -32.78 12.78
CA ARG A 34 0.51 -32.77 13.36
C ARG A 34 -0.29 -31.55 12.94
N TYR A 35 0.37 -30.38 12.84
CA TYR A 35 -0.25 -29.15 12.37
C TYR A 35 -0.68 -29.27 10.90
N GLU A 36 0.18 -29.81 10.04
CA GLU A 36 -0.15 -30.07 8.63
C GLU A 36 -1.24 -31.14 8.45
N ALA A 37 -1.38 -32.07 9.40
CA ALA A 37 -2.43 -33.08 9.36
C ALA A 37 -3.78 -32.57 9.93
N GLY A 38 -3.81 -31.37 10.52
CA GLY A 38 -4.98 -30.85 11.23
C GLY A 38 -5.27 -31.58 12.56
N GLU A 39 -4.39 -32.47 13.02
CA GLU A 39 -4.55 -33.23 14.26
C GLU A 39 -4.37 -32.37 15.51
N GLN A 40 -3.64 -31.25 15.37
CA GLN A 40 -3.33 -30.34 16.47
C GLN A 40 -3.26 -28.90 15.96
N GLN A 41 -3.65 -27.94 16.80
CA GLN A 41 -3.45 -26.51 16.56
C GLN A 41 -2.24 -26.01 17.36
N PRO A 42 -1.38 -25.14 16.80
CA PRO A 42 -0.31 -24.49 17.54
C PRO A 42 -0.87 -23.49 18.55
N VAL A 43 -0.18 -23.32 19.68
CA VAL A 43 -0.41 -22.15 20.55
C VAL A 43 -0.01 -20.87 19.83
N LEU A 44 -0.56 -19.72 20.22
CA LEU A 44 -0.36 -18.45 19.51
C LEU A 44 1.12 -18.09 19.30
N SER A 45 1.98 -18.29 20.31
CA SER A 45 3.42 -18.01 20.17
C SER A 45 4.09 -18.86 19.09
N VAL A 46 3.70 -20.14 18.98
CA VAL A 46 4.18 -21.05 17.94
C VAL A 46 3.58 -20.68 16.57
N ALA A 47 2.30 -20.29 16.52
CA ALA A 47 1.67 -19.83 15.30
C ALA A 47 2.38 -18.59 14.73
N VAL A 48 2.75 -17.62 15.59
CA VAL A 48 3.54 -16.45 15.20
C VAL A 48 4.92 -16.85 14.68
N ALA A 49 5.63 -17.76 15.36
CA ALA A 49 6.94 -18.24 14.91
C ALA A 49 6.86 -18.95 13.54
N ILE A 50 5.84 -19.78 13.33
CA ILE A 50 5.59 -20.46 12.05
C ILE A 50 5.26 -19.44 10.95
N ALA A 51 4.36 -18.48 11.22
CA ALA A 51 4.00 -17.45 10.25
C ALA A 51 5.22 -16.62 9.81
N ASN A 52 6.07 -16.22 10.75
CA ASN A 52 7.33 -15.52 10.47
C ASN A 52 8.28 -16.38 9.61
N ALA A 53 8.44 -17.67 9.94
CA ALA A 53 9.27 -18.59 9.16
C ALA A 53 8.74 -18.78 7.71
N LEU A 54 7.41 -18.78 7.55
CA LEU A 54 6.71 -18.88 6.26
C LEU A 54 6.56 -17.54 5.52
N LYS A 55 7.05 -16.44 6.10
CA LYS A 55 6.96 -15.08 5.54
C LYS A 55 5.52 -14.69 5.19
N ILE A 56 4.59 -15.01 6.08
CA ILE A 56 3.16 -14.68 6.00
C ILE A 56 2.69 -14.12 7.35
N SER A 57 1.53 -13.47 7.38
CA SER A 57 0.90 -13.03 8.63
C SER A 57 0.25 -14.21 9.38
N VAL A 58 0.01 -14.05 10.69
CA VAL A 58 -0.75 -15.04 11.47
C VAL A 58 -2.19 -15.19 10.97
N GLY A 59 -2.77 -14.12 10.43
CA GLY A 59 -4.10 -14.17 9.81
C GLY A 59 -4.10 -15.01 8.53
N GLU A 60 -3.10 -14.80 7.67
CA GLU A 60 -2.86 -15.63 6.49
C GLU A 60 -2.71 -17.10 6.86
N LEU A 61 -1.86 -17.38 7.85
CA LEU A 61 -1.69 -18.72 8.37
C LEU A 61 -3.02 -19.32 8.84
N ALA A 62 -3.87 -18.53 9.50
CA ALA A 62 -5.21 -18.93 9.93
C ALA A 62 -6.24 -19.08 8.80
N GLY A 63 -5.84 -18.95 7.53
CA GLY A 63 -6.73 -19.09 6.37
C GLY A 63 -7.47 -17.81 5.98
N ILE A 64 -7.14 -16.67 6.60
CA ILE A 64 -7.63 -15.36 6.17
C ILE A 64 -6.86 -15.00 4.89
N PRO A 65 -7.51 -14.86 3.74
CA PRO A 65 -6.80 -14.58 2.49
C PRO A 65 -5.95 -13.32 2.64
N SER A 66 -4.69 -13.37 2.22
CA SER A 66 -4.02 -12.17 1.74
C SER A 66 -3.86 -12.25 0.24
N HIS A 67 -4.55 -11.34 -0.42
CA HIS A 67 -4.25 -10.97 -1.78
C HIS A 67 -3.53 -9.62 -1.77
N LYS A 68 -2.73 -9.36 -0.72
CA LYS A 68 -2.20 -8.02 -0.44
C LYS A 68 -0.95 -7.77 -1.27
N VAL A 69 -1.08 -6.92 -2.28
CA VAL A 69 0.07 -6.33 -2.97
C VAL A 69 0.92 -5.60 -1.93
N ASN A 70 2.24 -5.84 -1.94
CA ASN A 70 3.16 -5.07 -1.13
C ASN A 70 3.51 -3.76 -1.84
N LEU A 71 2.95 -2.67 -1.32
CA LEU A 71 3.13 -1.32 -1.85
C LEU A 71 4.22 -0.54 -1.12
N SER A 72 4.96 -1.16 -0.20
CA SER A 72 6.06 -0.49 0.50
C SER A 72 7.20 -0.07 -0.44
N GLY A 73 7.98 0.90 0.01
CA GLY A 73 9.16 1.41 -0.67
C GLY A 73 8.95 2.82 -1.21
N ASP A 74 9.84 3.22 -2.10
CA ASP A 74 9.82 4.54 -2.70
C ASP A 74 8.94 4.56 -3.95
N TRP A 75 8.19 5.64 -4.08
CA TRP A 75 7.22 5.91 -5.14
C TRP A 75 7.36 7.36 -5.58
N TRP A 76 6.82 7.63 -6.76
CA TRP A 76 6.50 8.96 -7.22
C TRP A 76 5.00 9.16 -7.15
N ALA A 77 4.57 10.29 -6.60
CA ALA A 77 3.19 10.74 -6.61
C ALA A 77 3.07 12.00 -7.45
N SER A 78 2.08 12.02 -8.34
CA SER A 78 1.78 13.14 -9.23
C SER A 78 0.38 13.65 -8.97
N TRP A 79 0.21 14.97 -9.03
CA TRP A 79 -1.02 15.66 -8.66
C TRP A 79 -1.43 16.67 -9.72
N GLN A 80 -2.67 16.57 -10.17
CA GLN A 80 -3.37 17.67 -10.82
C GLN A 80 -3.89 18.60 -9.72
N THR A 81 -3.35 19.82 -9.67
CA THR A 81 -3.77 20.87 -8.75
C THR A 81 -4.05 22.15 -9.50
N PHE A 82 -4.53 23.17 -8.79
CA PHE A 82 -4.86 24.47 -9.35
C PHE A 82 -4.26 25.57 -8.47
N LYS A 83 -3.77 26.61 -9.13
CA LYS A 83 -3.31 27.86 -8.52
C LYS A 83 -3.86 29.00 -9.36
N ASP A 84 -4.64 29.88 -8.73
CA ASP A 84 -5.28 31.00 -9.43
C ASP A 84 -6.16 30.52 -10.61
N SER A 85 -6.81 29.36 -10.46
CA SER A 85 -7.60 28.67 -11.51
C SER A 85 -6.80 28.10 -12.68
N GLU A 86 -5.47 28.20 -12.67
CA GLU A 86 -4.62 27.56 -13.67
C GLU A 86 -4.21 26.16 -13.21
N GLU A 87 -4.33 25.18 -14.11
CA GLU A 87 -3.93 23.80 -13.86
C GLU A 87 -2.40 23.69 -13.74
N VAL A 88 -1.95 22.99 -12.71
CA VAL A 88 -0.55 22.66 -12.48
C VAL A 88 -0.42 21.17 -12.20
N ILE A 89 0.49 20.50 -12.91
CA ILE A 89 0.85 19.10 -12.65
C ILE A 89 2.17 19.04 -11.89
N THR A 90 2.11 18.58 -10.65
CA THR A 90 3.30 18.44 -9.78
C THR A 90 3.63 16.97 -9.58
N ALA A 91 4.89 16.65 -9.29
CA ALA A 91 5.31 15.31 -8.90
C ALA A 91 6.29 15.36 -7.74
N GLN A 92 6.22 14.39 -6.84
CA GLN A 92 6.98 14.31 -5.59
C GLN A 92 7.38 12.86 -5.31
N GLU A 93 8.55 12.68 -4.71
CA GLU A 93 8.92 11.38 -4.15
C GLU A 93 8.17 11.16 -2.84
N VAL A 94 7.63 9.96 -2.66
CA VAL A 94 6.85 9.54 -1.50
C VAL A 94 7.33 8.18 -1.04
N GLN A 95 7.61 8.06 0.25
CA GLN A 95 7.88 6.77 0.87
C GLN A 95 6.59 6.16 1.41
N LEU A 96 6.32 4.91 1.01
CA LEU A 96 5.21 4.11 1.50
C LEU A 96 5.71 3.06 2.49
N ARG A 97 5.03 2.94 3.63
CA ARG A 97 5.26 1.90 4.63
C ARG A 97 3.96 1.16 4.93
N GLN A 98 3.86 -0.07 4.47
CA GLN A 98 2.68 -0.90 4.65
C GLN A 98 2.79 -1.81 5.88
N GLN A 99 1.73 -1.85 6.68
CA GLN A 99 1.51 -2.80 7.77
C GLN A 99 0.09 -3.37 7.67
N GLY A 100 -0.03 -4.58 7.14
CA GLY A 100 -1.33 -5.17 6.81
C GLY A 100 -2.04 -4.36 5.73
N ASP A 101 -3.25 -3.87 6.02
CA ASP A 101 -4.03 -3.03 5.10
C ASP A 101 -3.71 -1.55 5.22
N LEU A 102 -2.95 -1.14 6.25
CA LEU A 102 -2.62 0.25 6.49
C LEU A 102 -1.33 0.61 5.77
N ILE A 103 -1.31 1.74 5.10
CA ILE A 103 -0.14 2.30 4.43
C ILE A 103 0.06 3.71 4.96
N ASN A 104 1.21 3.97 5.55
CA ASN A 104 1.64 5.33 5.86
C ASN A 104 2.41 5.90 4.67
N LEU A 105 2.14 7.16 4.35
CA LEU A 105 2.76 7.91 3.27
C LEU A 105 3.46 9.14 3.84
N GLN A 106 4.66 9.43 3.34
CA GLN A 106 5.38 10.65 3.66
C GLN A 106 6.20 11.09 2.45
N THR A 107 6.17 12.37 2.10
CA THR A 107 7.01 12.86 1.01
C THR A 107 8.49 12.89 1.41
N ALA A 108 9.35 12.46 0.49
CA ALA A 108 10.80 12.64 0.56
C ALA A 108 11.23 13.98 -0.07
N THR A 109 10.47 14.50 -1.04
CA THR A 109 10.73 15.79 -1.70
C THR A 109 9.50 16.72 -1.68
N ARG A 110 9.71 18.02 -1.87
CA ARG A 110 8.62 19.02 -2.00
C ARG A 110 8.03 19.11 -3.40
N GLY A 111 8.69 18.51 -4.39
CA GLY A 111 8.24 18.38 -5.79
C GLY A 111 8.39 19.62 -6.66
N ILE A 112 7.97 20.78 -6.14
CA ILE A 112 8.28 22.09 -6.71
C ILE A 112 9.02 22.94 -5.67
N GLU A 113 9.58 24.06 -6.13
CA GLU A 113 10.23 25.01 -5.25
C GLU A 113 9.26 25.58 -4.21
N VAL A 114 9.80 25.94 -3.04
CA VAL A 114 9.00 26.47 -1.92
C VAL A 114 8.26 27.74 -2.33
N GLU A 115 8.91 28.59 -3.12
CA GLU A 115 8.35 29.86 -3.61
C GLU A 115 7.12 29.64 -4.51
N ASP A 116 7.09 28.51 -5.22
CA ASP A 116 5.98 28.12 -6.10
C ASP A 116 4.86 27.40 -5.34
N GLY A 117 5.05 27.12 -4.05
CA GLY A 117 4.09 26.46 -3.18
C GLY A 117 4.42 25.00 -2.90
N GLY A 118 5.68 24.57 -3.05
CA GLY A 118 6.12 23.23 -2.69
C GLY A 118 6.13 23.00 -1.18
N TYR A 119 5.61 21.85 -0.74
CA TYR A 119 5.51 21.49 0.68
C TYR A 119 5.65 19.99 0.91
N HIS A 120 6.03 19.62 2.13
CA HIS A 120 5.95 18.24 2.58
C HIS A 120 4.56 17.90 3.09
N TRP A 121 4.12 16.67 2.84
CA TRP A 121 2.88 16.13 3.39
C TRP A 121 3.08 14.69 3.82
N ARG A 122 2.16 14.27 4.69
CA ARG A 122 2.01 12.88 5.11
C ARG A 122 0.56 12.46 5.01
N GLY A 123 0.36 11.16 4.97
CA GLY A 123 -0.97 10.59 4.86
C GLY A 123 -1.03 9.16 5.31
N GLU A 124 -2.24 8.63 5.24
CA GLU A 124 -2.55 7.24 5.51
C GLU A 124 -3.51 6.75 4.43
N LEU A 125 -3.30 5.55 3.92
CA LEU A 125 -4.23 4.84 3.05
C LEU A 125 -4.56 3.49 3.69
N ARG A 126 -5.79 3.03 3.45
CA ARG A 126 -6.19 1.65 3.71
C ARG A 126 -6.49 0.95 2.38
N VAL A 127 -5.99 -0.27 2.22
CA VAL A 127 -6.30 -1.16 1.10
C VAL A 127 -7.61 -1.89 1.37
N TRP A 128 -8.49 -1.90 0.38
CA TRP A 128 -9.79 -2.57 0.36
C TRP A 128 -9.86 -3.50 -0.86
N ASP A 129 -10.20 -4.76 -0.62
CA ASP A 129 -10.35 -5.80 -1.64
C ASP A 129 -9.14 -5.96 -2.60
N ASN A 130 -7.98 -5.42 -2.22
CA ASN A 130 -6.73 -5.36 -3.01
C ASN A 130 -6.86 -4.60 -4.32
N GLU A 131 -7.86 -3.73 -4.40
CA GLU A 131 -8.18 -2.95 -5.58
C GLU A 131 -8.31 -1.47 -5.23
N ILE A 132 -8.95 -1.14 -4.11
CA ILE A 132 -9.25 0.25 -3.75
C ILE A 132 -8.38 0.70 -2.59
N LEU A 133 -7.81 1.90 -2.69
CA LEU A 133 -7.10 2.56 -1.61
C LEU A 133 -7.81 3.86 -1.25
N MET A 134 -8.15 4.00 0.02
CA MET A 134 -8.80 5.21 0.55
C MET A 134 -8.10 5.70 1.81
N GLY A 135 -8.05 7.01 2.01
CA GLY A 135 -7.50 7.58 3.23
C GLY A 135 -7.26 9.07 3.12
N TRP A 136 -6.31 9.62 3.85
CA TRP A 136 -6.17 11.06 4.04
C TRP A 136 -4.75 11.55 3.83
N TYR A 137 -4.60 12.86 3.62
CA TYR A 137 -3.33 13.57 3.65
C TYR A 137 -3.44 14.91 4.38
N VAL A 138 -2.31 15.38 4.89
CA VAL A 138 -2.15 16.69 5.51
C VAL A 138 -0.76 17.23 5.23
N ALA A 139 -0.66 18.52 4.94
CA ALA A 139 0.61 19.23 4.87
C ALA A 139 1.30 19.21 6.24
N ASP A 140 2.61 18.96 6.26
CA ASP A 140 3.45 18.98 7.46
C ASP A 140 4.11 20.36 7.68
N ASP A 141 4.17 21.20 6.65
CA ASP A 141 4.71 22.55 6.75
C ASP A 141 3.69 23.52 7.38
N GLY A 142 4.02 24.14 8.51
CA GLY A 142 3.05 24.85 9.38
C GLY A 142 2.32 26.06 8.78
N SER A 143 2.79 26.62 7.66
CA SER A 143 2.10 27.67 6.91
C SER A 143 1.10 27.13 5.88
N VAL A 144 1.22 25.86 5.50
CA VAL A 144 0.42 25.22 4.45
C VAL A 144 -0.77 24.51 5.09
N ARG A 145 -1.97 24.88 4.65
CA ARG A 145 -3.22 24.34 5.21
C ARG A 145 -3.78 23.14 4.43
N SER A 146 -3.10 22.74 3.35
CA SER A 146 -3.53 21.66 2.46
C SER A 146 -3.78 20.38 3.23
N LYS A 147 -4.98 19.82 3.05
CA LYS A 147 -5.40 18.54 3.66
C LYS A 147 -6.63 18.01 2.94
N GLY A 148 -6.78 16.70 2.91
CA GLY A 148 -7.89 16.09 2.20
C GLY A 148 -7.93 14.59 2.29
N THR A 149 -8.67 13.99 1.37
CA THR A 149 -8.87 12.56 1.22
C THR A 149 -8.40 12.09 -0.16
N PHE A 150 -8.03 10.83 -0.23
CA PHE A 150 -7.66 10.12 -1.46
C PHE A 150 -8.68 9.01 -1.75
N TYR A 151 -8.97 8.82 -3.03
CA TYR A 151 -9.60 7.63 -3.56
C TYR A 151 -8.79 7.15 -4.77
N PHE A 152 -8.16 5.98 -4.64
CA PHE A 152 -7.31 5.39 -5.68
C PHE A 152 -7.76 3.97 -6.01
N VAL A 153 -7.56 3.60 -7.26
CA VAL A 153 -7.65 2.25 -7.78
C VAL A 153 -6.23 1.74 -8.03
N LEU A 154 -5.94 0.52 -7.58
CA LEU A 154 -4.70 -0.18 -7.81
C LEU A 154 -4.76 -0.91 -9.15
N HIS A 155 -3.82 -0.60 -10.04
CA HIS A 155 -3.69 -1.34 -11.29
C HIS A 155 -3.42 -2.83 -11.00
N PRO A 156 -3.99 -3.79 -11.77
CA PRO A 156 -3.97 -5.23 -11.43
C PRO A 156 -2.60 -5.86 -11.16
N HIS A 157 -1.52 -5.24 -11.66
CA HIS A 157 -0.16 -5.71 -11.47
C HIS A 157 0.54 -5.08 -10.24
N GLY A 158 -0.15 -4.23 -9.47
CA GLY A 158 0.39 -3.59 -8.27
C GLY A 158 1.40 -2.47 -8.54
N GLN A 159 1.52 -2.02 -9.78
CA GLN A 159 2.60 -1.12 -10.23
C GLN A 159 2.23 0.36 -10.15
N ARG A 160 0.93 0.68 -10.10
CA ARG A 160 0.41 2.03 -10.23
C ARG A 160 -0.89 2.20 -9.44
N LEU A 161 -1.06 3.37 -8.85
CA LEU A 161 -2.29 3.86 -8.25
C LEU A 161 -2.83 5.01 -9.10
N GLU A 162 -4.12 5.01 -9.37
CA GLU A 162 -4.77 6.05 -10.17
C GLU A 162 -6.11 6.44 -9.57
N GLY A 163 -6.46 7.72 -9.59
CA GLY A 163 -7.72 8.17 -9.01
C GLY A 163 -7.75 9.66 -8.73
N ARG A 164 -8.37 10.05 -7.61
CA ARG A 164 -8.62 11.45 -7.28
C ARG A 164 -8.29 11.77 -5.83
N TRP A 165 -7.90 13.02 -5.63
CA TRP A 165 -7.88 13.63 -4.31
C TRP A 165 -9.03 14.63 -4.19
N VAL A 166 -9.50 14.86 -2.98
CA VAL A 166 -10.46 15.93 -2.64
C VAL A 166 -9.99 16.60 -1.36
N GLY A 167 -9.86 17.92 -1.35
CA GLY A 167 -9.32 18.60 -0.19
C GLY A 167 -9.38 20.12 -0.22
N LEU A 168 -8.86 20.69 0.86
CA LEU A 168 -8.62 22.12 1.02
C LEU A 168 -7.37 22.50 0.22
N SER A 169 -7.48 23.46 -0.69
CA SER A 169 -6.38 24.02 -1.47
C SER A 169 -6.36 25.55 -1.37
N HIS A 170 -5.47 26.19 -2.13
CA HIS A 170 -5.46 27.65 -2.30
C HIS A 170 -6.78 28.15 -2.92
N ASP A 171 -7.25 27.47 -3.96
CA ASP A 171 -8.39 27.90 -4.78
C ASP A 171 -9.76 27.60 -4.14
N GLY A 172 -9.80 26.87 -3.02
CA GLY A 172 -11.06 26.62 -2.35
C GLY A 172 -11.01 25.63 -1.19
N LYS A 173 -12.12 25.55 -0.45
CA LYS A 173 -12.27 24.62 0.67
C LYS A 173 -12.53 23.18 0.26
N ILE A 174 -13.09 22.99 -0.93
CA ILE A 174 -13.41 21.68 -1.51
C ILE A 174 -13.00 21.75 -2.97
N VAL A 175 -11.81 21.26 -3.26
CA VAL A 175 -11.24 21.16 -4.60
C VAL A 175 -10.86 19.70 -4.86
N THR A 176 -10.89 19.27 -6.11
CA THR A 176 -10.48 17.93 -6.52
C THR A 176 -9.62 18.00 -7.77
N GLY A 177 -8.70 17.06 -7.88
CA GLY A 177 -7.98 16.78 -9.10
C GLY A 177 -7.62 15.30 -9.18
N TYR A 178 -7.07 14.91 -10.32
CA TYR A 178 -6.46 13.60 -10.48
C TYR A 178 -5.20 13.45 -9.65
N GLY A 179 -4.98 12.23 -9.18
CA GLY A 179 -3.73 11.81 -8.57
C GLY A 179 -3.28 10.49 -9.18
N GLY A 180 -1.97 10.33 -9.32
CA GLY A 180 -1.35 9.09 -9.75
C GLY A 180 -0.12 8.79 -8.91
N MET A 181 0.12 7.52 -8.60
CA MET A 181 1.40 7.09 -8.02
C MET A 181 1.98 5.92 -8.80
N ALA A 182 3.29 5.95 -9.04
CA ALA A 182 4.01 4.89 -9.74
C ALA A 182 5.45 4.76 -9.20
N ARG A 183 6.23 3.85 -9.78
CA ARG A 183 7.64 3.64 -9.37
C ARG A 183 8.59 4.66 -9.98
N THR A 184 8.19 5.34 -11.05
CA THR A 184 8.97 6.42 -11.70
C THR A 184 8.14 7.70 -11.79
N GLU A 185 8.81 8.85 -11.89
CA GLU A 185 8.14 10.15 -12.05
C GLU A 185 7.30 10.19 -13.34
N GLU A 186 7.88 9.70 -14.44
CA GLU A 186 7.23 9.64 -15.76
C GLU A 186 5.91 8.87 -15.69
N GLU A 187 5.92 7.66 -15.14
CA GLU A 187 4.72 6.83 -15.01
C GLU A 187 3.65 7.48 -14.11
N ALA A 188 4.07 8.17 -13.04
CA ALA A 188 3.15 8.86 -12.15
C ALA A 188 2.46 10.03 -12.87
N ARG A 189 3.19 10.79 -13.70
CA ARG A 189 2.63 11.87 -14.53
C ARG A 189 1.73 11.34 -15.64
N ASP A 190 2.14 10.27 -16.32
CA ASP A 190 1.35 9.62 -17.38
C ASP A 190 0.00 9.12 -16.88
N THR A 191 -0.08 8.73 -15.60
CA THR A 191 -1.34 8.33 -14.97
C THR A 191 -2.39 9.44 -15.05
N ILE A 192 -2.01 10.69 -14.77
CA ILE A 192 -2.93 11.83 -14.85
C ILE A 192 -3.39 12.05 -16.30
N ALA A 193 -2.47 11.95 -17.26
CA ALA A 193 -2.80 12.11 -18.68
C ALA A 193 -3.79 11.04 -19.14
N SER A 194 -3.63 9.79 -18.70
CA SER A 194 -4.54 8.69 -19.01
C SER A 194 -5.94 8.92 -18.44
N LEU A 195 -6.03 9.30 -17.16
CA LEU A 195 -7.32 9.57 -16.50
C LEU A 195 -8.10 10.70 -17.19
N ARG A 196 -7.42 11.76 -17.64
CA ARG A 196 -8.04 12.84 -18.43
C ARG A 196 -8.64 12.34 -19.74
N GLY A 197 -7.93 11.47 -20.45
CA GLY A 197 -8.38 10.91 -21.73
C GLY A 197 -9.64 10.05 -21.59
N GLN A 198 -9.78 9.35 -20.46
CA GLN A 198 -10.94 8.52 -20.16
C GLN A 198 -12.19 9.36 -19.84
N GLU A 199 -12.05 10.44 -19.08
CA GLU A 199 -13.18 11.34 -18.73
C GLU A 199 -13.72 12.11 -19.93
N THR A 200 -12.89 12.41 -20.92
CA THR A 200 -13.33 13.08 -22.17
C THR A 200 -14.11 12.13 -23.10
N SER A 201 -14.02 10.81 -22.86
CA SER A 201 -14.65 9.78 -23.69
C SER A 201 -15.98 9.25 -23.11
N ALA A 202 -16.39 9.73 -21.94
CA ALA A 202 -17.61 9.34 -21.23
C ALA A 202 -18.71 10.41 -21.37
#